data_AF-A0A4W2F1B8-F1
#
_entry.id   AF-A0A4W2F1B8-F1
#
_cell.length_a   1.000
_cell.length_b   1.000
_cell.length_c   1.000
_cell.angle_alpha   90.00
_cell.angle_beta   90.00
_cell.angle_gamma   90.00
#
_symmetry.space_group_name_H-M   'P 1'
#
loop_
_entity.id
_entity.type
_entity.pdbx_description
1 polymer ?
#
loop_
_entity_poly.entity_id
_entity_poly.type
_entity_poly.pdbx_seq_one_letter_code
_entity_poly.pdbx_strand_id
1 'polypeptide(L)'
;MGVGPRGPRGCRPGPCRSSILPEEAGHPRSCRMSMTDLLHAEDIKKAVGAFTAVDSFDHKKFFQMVGLKKKSPEDVKKVFHILDKDKSGFIEEEELGFILKGFSPDARDLSVKETKTLLAAGDKDGDGKIGADEFSTLVAES
;
A
#
# COMPACT_ATOMS: atom_id res chain seq x y z
N MET A 1 48.22 -43.42 16.39
CA MET A 1 47.05 -42.52 16.23
C MET A 1 47.24 -41.82 14.89
N GLY A 2 46.73 -42.30 13.75
CA GLY A 2 45.45 -42.93 13.50
C GLY A 2 44.44 -41.87 13.09
N VAL A 3 44.41 -41.49 11.80
CA VAL A 3 43.19 -41.34 10.98
C VAL A 3 43.59 -41.16 9.51
N GLY A 4 42.97 -41.99 8.67
CA GLY A 4 43.14 -42.03 7.22
C GLY A 4 42.24 -41.05 6.45
N PRO A 5 42.04 -41.30 5.14
CA PRO A 5 41.87 -40.29 4.09
C PRO A 5 40.41 -40.00 3.75
N ARG A 6 40.15 -38.96 2.91
CA ARG A 6 38.98 -38.85 2.02
C ARG A 6 39.12 -37.63 1.08
N GLY A 7 39.37 -37.88 -0.21
CA GLY A 7 38.85 -36.99 -1.27
C GLY A 7 37.38 -37.35 -1.56
N PRO A 8 36.82 -37.01 -2.73
CA PRO A 8 36.99 -35.81 -3.57
C PRO A 8 35.60 -35.14 -3.81
N ARG A 9 35.58 -34.05 -4.59
CA ARG A 9 34.62 -33.77 -5.68
C ARG A 9 34.44 -32.27 -5.86
N GLY A 10 34.90 -31.78 -6.99
CA GLY A 10 34.54 -30.47 -7.49
C GLY A 10 33.05 -30.42 -7.84
N CYS A 11 32.51 -29.21 -7.71
CA CYS A 11 31.43 -28.68 -8.53
C CYS A 11 31.68 -27.17 -8.63
N ARG A 12 32.33 -26.75 -9.72
CA ARG A 12 32.03 -25.44 -10.33
C ARG A 12 30.90 -25.69 -11.32
N PRO A 13 29.83 -24.91 -11.25
CA PRO A 13 29.40 -24.16 -12.41
C PRO A 13 29.23 -22.67 -12.07
N GLY A 14 29.43 -21.84 -13.09
CA GLY A 14 29.51 -20.39 -13.02
C GLY A 14 28.18 -19.65 -12.74
N PRO A 15 28.14 -18.35 -13.09
CA PRO A 15 27.30 -17.38 -12.42
C PRO A 15 25.89 -17.37 -13.01
N CYS A 16 24.88 -17.59 -12.16
CA CYS A 16 23.52 -17.18 -12.47
C CYS A 16 23.24 -15.83 -11.82
N ARG A 17 23.43 -14.80 -12.65
CA ARG A 17 22.46 -13.75 -12.94
C ARG A 17 22.11 -12.81 -11.77
N SER A 18 22.82 -11.69 -11.81
CA SER A 18 22.34 -10.31 -11.66
C SER A 18 20.84 -10.15 -11.37
N SER A 19 20.58 -9.42 -10.28
CA SER A 19 19.54 -8.39 -10.07
C SER A 19 19.24 -8.40 -8.57
N ILE A 20 20.04 -7.68 -7.76
CA ILE A 20 19.64 -6.34 -7.31
C ILE A 20 18.17 -6.34 -6.89
N LEU A 21 17.94 -6.71 -5.63
CA LEU A 21 16.92 -6.09 -4.81
C LEU A 21 17.68 -5.43 -3.65
N PRO A 22 17.66 -4.09 -3.55
CA PRO A 22 18.36 -3.38 -2.51
C PRO A 22 17.76 -3.75 -1.16
N GLU A 23 18.66 -4.18 -0.27
CA GLU A 23 18.76 -3.79 1.13
C GLU A 23 17.50 -3.15 1.70
N GLU A 24 16.77 -4.00 2.44
CA GLU A 24 15.82 -3.70 3.52
C GLU A 24 16.09 -2.34 4.18
N ALA A 25 15.49 -1.29 3.62
CA ALA A 25 15.52 0.04 4.20
C ALA A 25 14.67 0.04 5.49
N GLY A 26 15.39 0.14 6.61
CA GLY A 26 14.99 0.74 7.87
C GLY A 26 13.52 0.61 8.29
N HIS A 27 13.25 -0.33 9.20
CA HIS A 27 12.05 -0.27 10.04
C HIS A 27 12.38 0.46 11.35
N PRO A 28 12.13 1.78 11.51
CA PRO A 28 12.04 2.36 12.83
C PRO A 28 10.74 1.86 13.48
N ARG A 29 10.90 1.42 14.73
CA ARG A 29 9.81 0.98 15.61
C ARG A 29 8.66 1.98 15.62
N SER A 30 7.44 1.52 15.32
CA SER A 30 6.22 2.14 15.83
C SER A 30 5.15 1.07 15.97
N CYS A 31 4.79 0.73 17.20
CA CYS A 31 3.60 -0.06 17.52
C CYS A 31 2.34 0.75 17.18
N ARG A 32 2.10 0.94 15.89
CA ARG A 32 0.87 1.48 15.34
C ARG A 32 0.19 0.31 14.63
N MET A 33 -1.07 0.03 14.95
CA MET A 33 -1.84 -0.93 14.17
C MET A 33 -1.74 -0.52 12.70
N SER A 34 -1.08 -1.38 11.94
CA SER A 34 -0.64 -1.10 10.58
C SER A 34 -1.67 -1.70 9.63
N MET A 35 -1.98 -1.01 8.53
CA MET A 35 -2.95 -1.49 7.51
C MET A 35 -2.64 -2.89 6.98
N THR A 36 -1.40 -3.37 7.18
CA THR A 36 -0.91 -4.71 6.89
C THR A 36 -1.60 -5.82 7.68
N ASP A 37 -2.41 -5.52 8.70
CA ASP A 37 -3.23 -6.49 9.42
C ASP A 37 -4.48 -6.92 8.61
N LEU A 38 -4.96 -6.03 7.72
CA LEU A 38 -6.15 -6.26 6.90
C LEU A 38 -5.80 -6.59 5.45
N LEU A 39 -4.65 -6.12 4.98
CA LEU A 39 -4.20 -6.18 3.59
C LEU A 39 -2.79 -6.79 3.53
N HIS A 40 -2.50 -7.55 2.48
CA HIS A 40 -1.19 -8.17 2.33
C HIS A 40 -0.13 -7.10 2.00
N ALA A 41 0.98 -7.09 2.74
CA ALA A 41 2.07 -6.13 2.51
C ALA A 41 2.62 -6.19 1.07
N GLU A 42 2.59 -7.38 0.46
CA GLU A 42 2.99 -7.60 -0.94
C GLU A 42 2.08 -6.83 -1.92
N ASP A 43 0.76 -6.88 -1.72
CA ASP A 43 -0.22 -6.20 -2.56
C ASP A 43 -0.09 -4.67 -2.43
N ILE A 44 0.14 -4.19 -1.20
CA ILE A 44 0.41 -2.78 -0.92
C ILE A 44 1.69 -2.32 -1.63
N LYS A 45 2.81 -3.04 -1.44
CA LYS A 45 4.09 -2.70 -2.08
C LYS A 45 3.96 -2.68 -3.61
N LYS A 46 3.26 -3.66 -4.17
CA LYS A 46 3.00 -3.73 -5.62
C LYS A 46 2.14 -2.57 -6.11
N ALA A 47 1.08 -2.22 -5.38
CA ALA A 47 0.22 -1.10 -5.72
C ALA A 47 1.00 0.21 -5.68
N VAL A 48 1.70 0.52 -4.59
CA VAL A 48 2.52 1.74 -4.47
C VAL A 48 3.61 1.79 -5.53
N GLY A 49 4.31 0.67 -5.77
CA GLY A 49 5.32 0.56 -6.82
C GLY A 49 4.78 0.73 -8.24
N ALA A 50 3.49 0.44 -8.47
CA ALA A 50 2.84 0.66 -9.76
C ALA A 50 2.54 2.15 -10.04
N PHE A 51 2.49 3.01 -9.00
CA PHE A 51 2.10 4.43 -9.11
C PHE A 51 3.24 5.39 -8.73
N THR A 52 4.47 5.09 -9.13
CA THR A 52 5.62 6.00 -8.94
C THR A 52 5.57 7.23 -9.85
N ALA A 53 4.82 7.16 -10.95
CA ALA A 53 4.59 8.30 -11.84
C ALA A 53 3.69 9.35 -11.16
N VAL A 54 4.13 10.61 -11.19
CA VAL A 54 3.34 11.76 -10.74
C VAL A 54 2.17 11.99 -11.72
N ASP A 55 0.99 12.35 -11.22
CA ASP A 55 -0.23 12.65 -12.02
C ASP A 55 -0.90 11.43 -12.70
N SER A 56 -0.45 10.20 -12.42
CA SER A 56 -1.01 8.96 -12.99
C SER A 56 -1.63 8.02 -11.95
N PHE A 57 -1.99 8.54 -10.76
CA PHE A 57 -2.61 7.73 -9.72
C PHE A 57 -4.07 7.40 -10.05
N ASP A 58 -4.35 6.12 -10.29
CA ASP A 58 -5.70 5.59 -10.47
C ASP A 58 -6.20 4.96 -9.17
N HIS A 59 -7.07 5.67 -8.46
CA HIS A 59 -7.66 5.19 -7.21
C HIS A 59 -8.38 3.85 -7.36
N LYS A 60 -9.11 3.64 -8.45
CA LYS A 60 -9.82 2.38 -8.73
C LYS A 60 -8.87 1.19 -8.83
N LYS A 61 -7.80 1.39 -9.61
CA LYS A 61 -6.78 0.36 -9.84
C LYS A 61 -5.93 0.12 -8.59
N PHE A 62 -5.68 1.15 -7.80
CA PHE A 62 -5.06 1.03 -6.49
C PHE A 62 -5.90 0.16 -5.55
N PHE A 63 -7.19 0.47 -5.36
CA PHE A 63 -8.10 -0.32 -4.53
C PHE A 63 -8.24 -1.77 -5.02
N GLN A 64 -8.19 -1.99 -6.34
CA GLN A 64 -8.16 -3.32 -6.93
C GLN A 64 -6.85 -4.06 -6.63
N MET A 65 -5.69 -3.40 -6.77
CA MET A 65 -4.37 -4.01 -6.52
C MET A 65 -4.17 -4.35 -5.05
N VAL A 66 -4.52 -3.45 -4.13
CA VAL A 66 -4.45 -3.74 -2.68
C VAL A 66 -5.52 -4.74 -2.24
N GLY A 67 -6.49 -5.01 -3.11
CA GLY A 67 -7.53 -6.01 -2.88
C GLY A 67 -8.65 -5.55 -1.95
N LEU A 68 -8.87 -4.24 -1.82
CA LEU A 68 -9.96 -3.67 -1.03
C LEU A 68 -11.34 -3.96 -1.65
N LYS A 69 -11.44 -4.02 -2.98
CA LYS A 69 -12.69 -4.34 -3.70
C LYS A 69 -13.31 -5.68 -3.30
N LYS A 70 -12.48 -6.65 -2.91
CA LYS A 70 -12.90 -8.01 -2.53
C LYS A 70 -13.06 -8.20 -1.01
N LYS A 71 -12.95 -7.12 -0.23
CA LYS A 71 -13.05 -7.15 1.23
C LYS A 71 -14.48 -6.89 1.68
N SER A 72 -14.80 -7.34 2.90
CA SER A 72 -16.09 -7.05 3.53
C SER A 72 -16.22 -5.55 3.81
N PRO A 73 -17.42 -4.95 3.77
CA PRO A 73 -17.63 -3.56 4.19
C PRO A 73 -17.06 -3.26 5.59
N GLU A 74 -16.99 -4.26 6.47
CA GLU A 74 -16.37 -4.13 7.79
C GLU A 74 -14.87 -3.87 7.69
N ASP A 75 -14.16 -4.58 6.81
CA ASP A 75 -12.72 -4.38 6.60
C ASP A 75 -12.44 -3.07 5.87
N VAL A 76 -13.30 -2.70 4.93
CA VAL A 76 -13.24 -1.39 4.25
C VAL A 76 -13.41 -0.26 5.27
N LYS A 77 -14.35 -0.38 6.21
CA LYS A 77 -14.50 0.54 7.35
C LYS A 77 -13.28 0.57 8.26
N LYS A 78 -12.65 -0.56 8.55
CA LYS A 78 -11.41 -0.57 9.35
C LYS A 78 -10.29 0.15 8.61
N VAL A 79 -10.15 -0.04 7.30
CA VAL A 79 -9.16 0.69 6.50
C VAL A 79 -9.45 2.19 6.50
N PHE A 80 -10.71 2.58 6.36
CA PHE A 80 -11.15 3.96 6.50
C PHE A 80 -10.72 4.57 7.84
N HIS A 81 -10.94 3.87 8.95
CA HIS A 81 -10.52 4.34 10.29
C HIS A 81 -9.00 4.41 10.48
N ILE A 82 -8.21 3.72 9.64
CA ILE A 82 -6.75 3.81 9.69
C ILE A 82 -6.24 4.95 8.79
N LEU A 83 -7.00 5.31 7.75
CA LEU A 83 -6.75 6.47 6.90
C LEU A 83 -7.12 7.78 7.60
N ASP A 84 -8.28 7.81 8.25
CA ASP A 84 -8.75 8.90 9.10
C ASP A 84 -7.85 9.02 10.34
N LYS A 85 -6.88 9.93 10.25
CA LYS A 85 -5.83 10.14 11.24
C LYS A 85 -6.36 10.90 12.44
N ASP A 86 -7.22 11.88 12.17
CA ASP A 86 -7.83 12.71 13.21
C ASP A 86 -9.01 12.02 13.88
N LYS A 87 -9.52 10.92 13.28
CA LYS A 87 -10.76 10.25 13.69
C LYS A 87 -11.96 11.17 13.58
N SER A 88 -11.97 12.00 12.55
CA SER A 88 -13.06 12.94 12.26
C SER A 88 -14.32 12.21 11.81
N GLY A 89 -14.19 10.96 11.32
CA GLY A 89 -15.23 10.20 10.66
C GLY A 89 -15.32 10.43 9.15
N PHE A 90 -14.40 11.24 8.60
CA PHE A 90 -14.31 11.64 7.20
C PHE A 90 -12.84 11.65 6.76
N ILE A 91 -12.57 11.38 5.48
CA ILE A 91 -11.23 11.56 4.91
C ILE A 91 -11.22 12.90 4.16
N GLU A 92 -10.47 13.86 4.70
CA GLU A 92 -10.33 15.20 4.12
C GLU A 92 -9.30 15.23 2.99
N GLU A 93 -9.29 16.28 2.16
CA GLU A 93 -8.33 16.45 1.05
C GLU A 93 -6.87 16.28 1.53
N GLU A 94 -6.52 16.84 2.69
CA GLU A 94 -5.17 16.73 3.24
C GLU A 94 -4.79 15.28 3.54
N GLU A 95 -5.67 14.53 4.22
CA GLU A 95 -5.46 13.12 4.57
C GLU A 95 -5.43 12.24 3.32
N LEU A 96 -6.28 12.55 2.34
CA LEU A 96 -6.34 11.89 1.05
C LEU A 96 -5.03 12.06 0.28
N GLY A 97 -4.36 13.22 0.42
CA GLY A 97 -3.01 13.45 -0.10
C GLY A 97 -1.96 12.48 0.48
N PHE A 98 -2.13 12.11 1.75
CA PHE A 98 -1.27 11.17 2.47
C PHE A 98 -1.80 9.73 2.46
N ILE A 99 -2.84 9.42 1.69
CA ILE A 99 -3.51 8.11 1.68
C ILE A 99 -2.52 6.97 1.43
N LEU A 100 -1.59 7.19 0.49
CA LEU A 100 -0.53 6.24 0.12
C LEU A 100 0.42 5.95 1.30
N LYS A 101 0.76 6.98 2.09
CA LYS A 101 1.57 6.84 3.32
C LYS A 101 0.85 6.11 4.44
N GLY A 102 -0.49 6.08 4.40
CA GLY A 102 -1.30 5.21 5.24
C GLY A 102 -0.96 3.73 5.01
N PHE A 103 -0.85 3.34 3.74
CA PHE A 103 -0.57 1.96 3.34
C PHE A 103 0.91 1.59 3.42
N SER A 104 1.80 2.46 2.94
CA SER A 104 3.25 2.24 2.97
C SER A 104 3.97 3.54 3.33
N PRO A 105 4.79 3.56 4.41
CA PRO A 105 5.47 4.78 4.84
C PRO A 105 6.46 5.33 3.78
N ASP A 106 6.94 4.46 2.89
CA ASP A 106 7.86 4.80 1.79
C ASP A 106 7.15 5.32 0.53
N ALA A 107 5.82 5.40 0.55
CA ALA A 107 5.06 5.87 -0.59
C ALA A 107 5.17 7.39 -0.79
N ARG A 108 5.02 7.83 -2.05
CA ARG A 108 4.90 9.25 -2.37
C ARG A 108 3.56 9.81 -1.87
N ASP A 109 3.53 11.11 -1.71
CA ASP A 109 2.31 11.87 -1.54
C ASP A 109 1.56 11.98 -2.88
N LEU A 110 0.23 12.05 -2.83
CA LEU A 110 -0.57 12.40 -3.99
C LEU A 110 -0.43 13.90 -4.27
N SER A 111 -0.36 14.26 -5.56
CA SER A 111 -0.44 15.65 -5.95
C SER A 111 -1.86 16.18 -5.72
N VAL A 112 -2.00 17.49 -5.45
CA VAL A 112 -3.31 18.15 -5.27
C VAL A 112 -4.29 17.81 -6.39
N LYS A 113 -3.82 17.67 -7.64
CA LYS A 113 -4.65 17.25 -8.78
C LYS A 113 -5.21 15.83 -8.63
N GLU A 114 -4.37 14.89 -8.22
CA GLU A 114 -4.74 13.48 -8.00
C GLU A 114 -5.68 13.37 -6.81
N THR A 115 -5.36 14.08 -5.73
CA THR A 115 -6.20 14.18 -4.54
C THR A 115 -7.58 14.73 -4.89
N LYS A 116 -7.68 15.84 -5.64
CA LYS A 116 -8.96 16.39 -6.09
C LYS A 116 -9.73 15.45 -7.00
N THR A 117 -9.04 14.73 -7.87
CA THR A 117 -9.67 13.74 -8.76
C THR A 117 -10.24 12.57 -7.97
N LEU A 118 -9.53 12.12 -6.94
CA LEU A 118 -10.00 11.10 -6.01
C LEU A 118 -11.17 11.60 -5.16
N LEU A 119 -11.05 12.81 -4.62
CA LEU A 119 -12.08 13.45 -3.84
C LEU A 119 -13.36 13.56 -4.66
N ALA A 120 -13.30 14.15 -5.85
CA ALA A 120 -14.46 14.28 -6.74
C ALA A 120 -15.07 12.93 -7.20
N ALA A 121 -14.29 11.84 -7.15
CA ALA A 121 -14.81 10.51 -7.46
C ALA A 121 -15.52 9.85 -6.27
N GLY A 122 -15.10 10.17 -5.03
CA GLY A 122 -15.65 9.60 -3.80
C GLY A 122 -16.73 10.46 -3.14
N ASP A 123 -16.56 11.78 -3.17
CA ASP A 123 -17.46 12.78 -2.62
C ASP A 123 -18.71 12.90 -3.51
N LYS A 124 -19.79 12.25 -3.07
CA LYS A 124 -21.08 12.26 -3.78
C LYS A 124 -22.01 13.35 -3.25
N ASP A 125 -21.82 13.79 -2.01
CA ASP A 125 -22.61 14.85 -1.40
C ASP A 125 -22.07 16.26 -1.73
N GLY A 126 -20.82 16.37 -2.15
CA GLY A 126 -20.15 17.62 -2.48
C GLY A 126 -19.67 18.39 -1.24
N ASP A 127 -19.38 17.68 -0.15
CA ASP A 127 -19.02 18.27 1.14
C ASP A 127 -17.50 18.46 1.33
N GLY A 128 -16.71 18.08 0.31
CA GLY A 128 -15.27 18.23 0.25
C GLY A 128 -14.51 17.17 1.06
N LYS A 129 -15.17 16.10 1.49
CA LYS A 129 -14.58 14.98 2.23
C LYS A 129 -15.24 13.67 1.83
N ILE A 130 -14.65 12.54 2.18
CA ILE A 130 -15.22 11.22 1.87
C ILE A 130 -15.63 10.57 3.19
N GLY A 131 -16.92 10.33 3.38
CA GLY A 131 -17.43 9.57 4.51
C GLY A 131 -17.20 8.06 4.40
N ALA A 132 -17.43 7.32 5.48
CA ALA A 132 -17.25 5.87 5.50
C ALA A 132 -18.16 5.12 4.50
N ASP A 133 -19.38 5.62 4.27
CA ASP A 133 -20.34 5.04 3.32
C ASP A 133 -19.93 5.30 1.86
N GLU A 134 -19.49 6.53 1.60
CA GLU A 134 -18.94 6.97 0.32
C GLU A 134 -17.65 6.24 -0.03
N PHE A 135 -16.73 6.07 0.93
CA PHE A 135 -15.52 5.28 0.75
C PHE A 135 -15.86 3.83 0.41
N SER A 136 -16.85 3.24 1.10
CA SER A 136 -17.31 1.88 0.81
C SER A 136 -17.90 1.76 -0.60
N THR A 137 -18.69 2.74 -1.01
CA THR A 137 -19.26 2.84 -2.36
C THR A 137 -18.16 3.02 -3.41
N LEU A 138 -17.21 3.92 -3.18
CA LEU A 138 -16.06 4.17 -4.05
C LEU A 138 -15.24 2.89 -4.29
N VAL A 139 -14.95 2.15 -3.22
CA VAL A 139 -14.22 0.87 -3.29
C VAL A 139 -15.06 -0.20 -4.01
N ALA A 140 -16.38 -0.22 -3.82
CA ALA A 140 -17.28 -1.16 -4.50
C ALA A 140 -17.42 -0.86 -6.01
N GLU A 141 -17.43 0.41 -6.40
CA GLU A 141 -17.54 0.90 -7.79
C GLU A 141 -16.20 0.93 -8.55
N SER A 142 -15.09 0.60 -7.88
CA SER A 142 -13.73 0.56 -8.43
C SER A 142 -13.47 -0.64 -9.34
#